data_AF-A0AA41UZ25-F1
#
_entry.id   AF-A0AA41UZ25-F1
#
_cell.length_a   1.000
_cell.length_b   1.000
_cell.length_c   1.000
_cell.angle_alpha   90.00
_cell.angle_beta   90.00
_cell.angle_gamma   90.00
#
_symmetry.space_group_name_H-M   'P 1'
#
loop_
_entity.id
_entity.type
_entity.pdbx_description
1 polymer ?
#
loop_
_entity_poly.entity_id
_entity_poly.type
_entity_poly.pdbx_seq_one_letter_code
_entity_poly.pdbx_strand_id
1 'polypeptide(L)'
;MNGARIKTWQGGSGYARDIRFEDIYFESVDHPIIIDQYYCNGNGNCGNHTSAVKVSKVTFKGLRGTSTQEVAINLACSETVGCTDIIVENVQVKHVESGIDTISNCINAHGISQGPVSPPVPCLS
;
A
#
# COMPACT_ATOMS: atom_id res chain seq x y z
N MET A 1 -1.32 -4.39 -14.58
CA MET A 1 0.01 -4.41 -13.90
C MET A 1 -0.03 -3.43 -12.72
N ASN A 2 0.73 -3.64 -11.64
CA ASN A 2 0.69 -2.77 -10.44
C ASN A 2 1.68 -1.60 -10.49
N GLY A 3 1.45 -0.58 -9.67
CA GLY A 3 2.34 0.56 -9.47
C GLY A 3 3.41 0.34 -8.39
N ALA A 4 3.53 1.29 -7.46
CA ALA A 4 4.45 1.23 -6.33
C ALA A 4 4.06 0.10 -5.38
N ARG A 5 4.95 -0.89 -5.20
CA ARG A 5 4.62 -2.13 -4.50
C ARG A 5 5.73 -2.63 -3.59
N ILE A 6 5.37 -2.88 -2.33
CA ILE A 6 6.16 -3.62 -1.36
C ILE A 6 5.45 -4.95 -1.09
N LYS A 7 6.18 -6.06 -1.17
CA LYS A 7 5.67 -7.39 -0.77
C LYS A 7 6.64 -8.06 0.18
N THR A 8 6.13 -8.68 1.22
CA THR A 8 6.94 -9.48 2.15
C THR A 8 6.34 -10.85 2.36
N TRP A 9 7.18 -11.86 2.54
CA TRP A 9 6.74 -13.23 2.79
C TRP A 9 6.04 -13.37 4.14
N GLN A 10 4.95 -14.13 4.19
CA GLN A 10 4.32 -14.50 5.47
C GLN A 10 5.26 -15.35 6.32
N GLY A 11 5.36 -15.06 7.62
CA GLY A 11 6.32 -15.72 8.50
C GLY A 11 7.78 -15.32 8.24
N GLY A 12 8.00 -14.31 7.40
CA GLY A 12 9.33 -13.75 7.15
C GLY A 12 9.88 -13.01 8.36
N SER A 13 11.18 -12.74 8.34
CA SER A 13 11.88 -11.96 9.36
C SER A 13 12.86 -10.98 8.71
N GLY A 14 13.28 -9.97 9.48
CA GLY A 14 14.12 -8.86 9.00
C GLY A 14 13.34 -7.56 8.92
N TYR A 15 13.85 -6.60 8.13
CA TYR A 15 13.24 -5.29 7.99
C TYR A 15 13.38 -4.72 6.58
N ALA A 16 12.40 -3.89 6.20
CA ALA A 16 12.44 -2.99 5.06
C ALA A 16 12.07 -1.60 5.59
N ARG A 17 12.98 -0.62 5.45
CA ARG A 17 12.78 0.71 6.04
C ARG A 17 13.40 1.83 5.22
N ASP A 18 12.89 3.04 5.43
CA ASP A 18 13.37 4.27 4.79
C ASP A 18 13.25 4.19 3.26
N ILE A 19 12.04 3.85 2.79
CA ILE A 19 11.71 3.67 1.38
C ILE A 19 10.87 4.86 0.93
N ARG A 20 11.19 5.43 -0.23
CA ARG A 20 10.46 6.56 -0.82
C ARG A 20 10.04 6.23 -2.25
N PHE A 21 8.75 6.42 -2.52
CA PHE A 21 8.19 6.49 -3.86
C PHE A 21 7.71 7.92 -4.08
N GLU A 22 8.35 8.62 -5.01
CA GLU A 22 8.14 10.06 -5.20
C GLU A 22 7.87 10.39 -6.67
N ASP A 23 6.92 11.28 -6.91
CA ASP A 23 6.61 11.89 -8.21
C ASP A 23 6.37 10.87 -9.34
N ILE A 24 5.61 9.81 -9.03
CA ILE A 24 5.24 8.76 -10.00
C ILE A 24 3.88 9.08 -10.62
N TYR A 25 3.80 8.97 -11.95
CA TYR A 25 2.54 9.03 -12.70
C TYR A 25 2.11 7.63 -13.15
N PHE A 26 0.87 7.25 -12.84
CA PHE A 26 0.27 5.97 -13.20
C PHE A 26 -0.65 6.12 -14.42
N GLU A 27 -0.53 5.19 -15.37
CA GLU A 27 -1.40 5.13 -16.53
C GLU A 27 -2.02 3.73 -16.61
N SER A 28 -3.31 3.66 -16.26
CA SER A 28 -4.14 2.45 -16.39
C SER A 28 -3.51 1.22 -15.69
N VAL A 29 -3.05 1.40 -14.45
CA VAL A 29 -2.48 0.32 -13.62
C VAL A 29 -3.54 -0.28 -12.71
N ASP A 30 -3.40 -1.54 -12.31
CA ASP A 30 -4.45 -2.25 -11.54
C ASP A 30 -4.57 -1.70 -10.12
N HIS A 31 -3.45 -1.67 -9.41
CA HIS A 31 -3.34 -1.11 -8.07
C HIS A 31 -2.10 -0.21 -8.00
N PRO A 32 -2.29 1.12 -8.03
CA PRO A 32 -1.22 2.11 -7.95
C PRO A 32 -0.31 1.99 -6.73
N ILE A 33 -0.86 1.72 -5.53
CA ILE A 33 -0.10 1.67 -4.28
C ILE A 33 -0.43 0.38 -3.53
N ILE A 34 0.59 -0.44 -3.26
CA ILE A 34 0.45 -1.70 -2.53
C ILE A 34 1.54 -1.85 -1.45
N ILE A 35 1.12 -2.20 -0.24
CA ILE A 35 1.92 -2.96 0.72
C ILE A 35 1.18 -4.28 0.97
N ASP A 36 1.83 -5.40 0.72
CA ASP A 36 1.26 -6.74 0.90
C ASP A 36 2.22 -7.61 1.73
N GLN A 37 1.90 -7.80 3.01
CA GLN A 37 2.63 -8.70 3.90
C GLN A 37 2.08 -10.13 3.92
N TYR A 38 1.09 -10.45 3.08
CA TYR A 38 0.44 -11.75 2.97
C TYR A 38 0.96 -12.55 1.77
N TYR A 39 2.08 -12.15 1.17
CA TYR A 39 2.59 -12.78 -0.04
C TYR A 39 3.03 -14.23 0.22
N CYS A 40 2.47 -15.16 -0.56
CA CYS A 40 2.86 -16.57 -0.60
C CYS A 40 2.69 -17.13 -2.03
N ASN A 41 3.47 -18.14 -2.42
CA ASN A 41 3.45 -18.72 -3.78
C ASN A 41 2.72 -20.07 -3.88
N GLY A 42 1.85 -20.41 -2.92
CA GLY A 42 1.08 -21.65 -2.93
C GLY A 42 1.86 -22.93 -2.59
N ASN A 43 3.20 -22.88 -2.47
CA ASN A 43 4.04 -24.05 -2.14
C ASN A 43 4.41 -24.15 -0.64
N GLY A 44 3.75 -23.41 0.25
CA GLY A 44 4.02 -23.42 1.69
C GLY A 44 2.78 -23.17 2.56
N ASN A 45 2.94 -23.23 3.89
CA ASN A 45 1.91 -22.89 4.87
C ASN A 45 1.55 -21.40 4.80
N CYS A 46 0.65 -21.01 3.90
CA CYS A 46 0.05 -19.67 3.80
C CYS A 46 -0.97 -19.39 4.93
N GLY A 47 -0.62 -19.76 6.16
CA GLY A 47 -1.42 -19.47 7.35
C GLY A 47 -1.02 -18.12 7.96
N ASN A 48 -1.85 -17.57 8.85
CA ASN A 48 -1.45 -16.43 9.66
C ASN A 48 -0.26 -16.85 10.55
N HIS A 49 0.85 -16.14 10.40
CA HIS A 49 2.07 -16.34 11.20
C HIS A 49 2.23 -15.20 12.22
N THR A 50 2.87 -15.51 13.34
CA THR A 50 3.17 -14.52 14.39
C THR A 50 4.40 -13.66 14.10
N SER A 51 5.12 -13.97 13.02
CA SER A 51 6.27 -13.19 12.56
C SER A 51 6.00 -12.62 11.17
N ALA A 52 6.55 -11.43 10.92
CA ALA A 52 6.63 -10.82 9.60
C ALA A 52 7.84 -9.90 9.53
N VAL A 53 8.25 -9.56 8.30
CA VAL A 53 9.26 -8.54 8.04
C VAL A 53 8.77 -7.20 8.57
N LYS A 54 9.57 -6.49 9.35
CA LYS A 54 9.19 -5.15 9.84
C LYS A 54 9.27 -4.13 8.71
N VAL A 55 8.12 -3.59 8.29
CA VAL A 55 8.04 -2.50 7.30
C VAL A 55 7.83 -1.18 8.03
N SER A 56 8.72 -0.21 7.82
CA SER A 56 8.59 1.09 8.49
C SER A 56 9.16 2.25 7.69
N LYS A 57 8.73 3.48 7.95
CA LYS A 57 9.25 4.70 7.29
C LYS A 57 9.15 4.60 5.78
N VAL A 58 7.94 4.34 5.29
CA VAL A 58 7.64 4.28 3.85
C VAL A 58 6.89 5.55 3.49
N THR A 59 7.38 6.27 2.50
CA THR A 59 6.74 7.50 2.00
C THR A 59 6.25 7.29 0.57
N PHE A 60 4.98 7.59 0.34
CA PHE A 60 4.35 7.73 -0.98
C PHE A 60 4.00 9.21 -1.17
N LYS A 61 4.77 9.91 -2.00
CA LYS A 61 4.63 11.36 -2.16
C LYS A 61 4.46 11.79 -3.61
N GLY A 62 3.46 12.62 -3.89
CA GLY A 62 3.27 13.19 -5.23
C GLY A 62 2.83 12.17 -6.28
N LEU A 63 2.25 11.05 -5.85
CA LEU A 63 1.78 9.98 -6.75
C LEU A 63 0.46 10.37 -7.40
N ARG A 64 0.36 10.26 -8.73
CA ARG A 64 -0.82 10.70 -9.49
C ARG A 64 -1.18 9.73 -10.60
N GLY A 65 -2.40 9.78 -11.11
CA GLY A 65 -2.77 9.08 -12.35
C GLY A 65 -4.03 8.23 -12.25
N THR A 66 -4.06 7.10 -12.96
CA THR A 66 -5.27 6.29 -13.11
C THR A 66 -5.12 4.83 -12.70
N SER A 67 -6.18 4.30 -12.08
CA SER A 67 -6.36 2.91 -11.67
C SER A 67 -7.40 2.21 -12.54
N THR A 68 -7.19 0.94 -12.89
CA THR A 68 -8.21 0.09 -13.56
C THR A 68 -9.06 -0.70 -12.58
N GLN A 69 -8.72 -0.67 -11.28
CA GLN A 69 -9.50 -1.27 -10.20
C GLN A 69 -10.01 -0.18 -9.24
N GLU A 70 -11.14 -0.46 -8.57
CA GLU A 70 -11.68 0.41 -7.52
C GLU A 70 -10.68 0.61 -6.37
N VAL A 71 -10.04 -0.47 -5.92
CA VAL A 71 -9.04 -0.40 -4.84
C VAL A 71 -7.72 0.14 -5.38
N ALA A 72 -7.52 1.45 -5.32
CA ALA A 72 -6.29 2.08 -5.81
C ALA A 72 -5.11 1.98 -4.82
N ILE A 73 -5.43 2.00 -3.52
CA ILE A 73 -4.46 1.95 -2.43
C ILE A 73 -4.78 0.75 -1.55
N ASN A 74 -3.85 -0.19 -1.44
CA ASN A 74 -4.01 -1.37 -0.58
C ASN A 74 -2.83 -1.49 0.38
N LEU A 75 -3.06 -1.23 1.67
CA LEU A 75 -2.06 -1.33 2.73
C LEU A 75 -2.39 -2.52 3.64
N ALA A 76 -2.03 -3.72 3.21
CA ALA A 76 -2.29 -4.96 3.91
C ALA A 76 -1.05 -5.41 4.71
N CYS A 77 -0.96 -4.98 5.97
CA CYS A 77 0.11 -5.34 6.89
C CYS A 77 -0.28 -6.51 7.81
N SER A 78 0.72 -7.23 8.32
CA SER A 78 0.54 -8.39 9.19
C SER A 78 -0.22 -7.99 10.46
N GLU A 79 -1.17 -8.81 10.91
CA GLU A 79 -1.94 -8.60 12.14
C GLU A 79 -1.06 -8.50 13.40
N THR A 80 0.10 -9.17 13.41
CA THR A 80 1.00 -9.23 14.58
C THR A 80 2.16 -8.25 14.50
N VAL A 81 2.59 -7.88 13.29
CA VAL A 81 3.69 -6.93 13.04
C VAL A 81 3.23 -5.91 12.01
N GLY A 82 2.52 -4.89 12.48
CA GLY A 82 1.98 -3.83 11.63
C GLY A 82 3.06 -2.97 10.97
N CYS A 83 2.69 -2.32 9.86
CA CYS A 83 3.57 -1.33 9.22
C CYS A 83 3.47 0.00 9.97
N THR A 84 4.60 0.66 10.21
CA THR A 84 4.64 1.92 10.99
C THR A 84 5.32 3.05 10.23
N ASP A 85 5.05 4.30 10.63
CA ASP A 85 5.60 5.49 9.98
C ASP A 85 5.33 5.52 8.47
N ILE A 86 4.11 5.14 8.05
CA ILE A 86 3.66 5.23 6.66
C ILE A 86 3.21 6.65 6.39
N ILE A 87 3.74 7.29 5.35
CA ILE A 87 3.35 8.64 4.94
C ILE A 87 2.73 8.54 3.55
N VAL A 88 1.48 9.00 3.43
CA VAL A 88 0.80 9.22 2.15
C VAL A 88 0.61 10.72 1.99
N GLU A 89 1.32 11.33 1.04
CA GLU A 89 1.35 12.78 0.87
C GLU A 89 1.06 13.17 -0.59
N ASN A 90 0.11 14.07 -0.80
CA ASN A 90 -0.19 14.63 -2.12
C ASN A 90 -0.48 13.55 -3.20
N VAL A 91 -1.25 12.52 -2.84
CA VAL A 91 -1.56 11.36 -3.71
C VAL A 91 -2.93 11.54 -4.36
N GLN A 92 -3.01 11.47 -5.68
CA GLN A 92 -4.26 11.67 -6.43
C GLN A 92 -4.42 10.63 -7.54
N VAL A 93 -5.11 9.56 -7.21
CA VAL A 93 -5.48 8.50 -8.14
C VAL A 93 -6.98 8.55 -8.37
N LYS A 94 -7.38 8.39 -9.63
CA LYS A 94 -8.78 8.20 -10.03
C LYS A 94 -8.94 6.91 -10.81
N HIS A 95 -10.17 6.45 -10.98
CA HIS A 95 -10.43 5.34 -11.88
C HIS A 95 -10.26 5.77 -13.34
N VAL A 96 -9.87 4.84 -14.23
CA VAL A 96 -9.78 5.09 -15.68
C VAL A 96 -11.14 5.41 -16.29
N GLU A 97 -12.19 4.77 -15.80
CA GLU A 97 -13.58 5.03 -16.19
C GLU A 97 -14.20 6.13 -15.32
N SER A 98 -14.88 7.08 -15.96
CA SER A 98 -15.61 8.14 -15.27
C SER A 98 -16.82 7.60 -14.50
N GLY A 99 -17.05 8.09 -13.29
CA GLY A 99 -18.19 7.71 -12.46
C GLY A 99 -17.93 6.52 -11.51
N ILE A 100 -16.73 5.94 -11.57
CA ILE A 100 -16.25 4.96 -10.59
C ILE A 100 -15.27 5.67 -9.66
N ASP A 101 -15.59 5.66 -8.37
CA ASP A 101 -14.70 6.18 -7.35
C ASP A 101 -13.65 5.14 -6.99
N THR A 102 -12.42 5.60 -6.79
CA THR A 102 -11.39 4.75 -6.19
C THR A 102 -11.54 4.76 -4.68
N ILE A 103 -11.12 3.66 -4.05
CA ILE A 103 -11.13 3.48 -2.59
C ILE A 103 -9.75 3.01 -2.12
N SER A 104 -9.55 3.08 -0.80
CA SER A 104 -8.39 2.50 -0.14
C SER A 104 -8.80 1.39 0.81
N ASN A 105 -7.93 0.38 0.93
CA ASN A 105 -8.01 -0.69 1.91
C ASN A 105 -6.81 -0.63 2.85
N CYS A 106 -7.06 -0.93 4.12
CA CYS A 106 -6.02 -0.85 5.13
C CYS A 106 -6.20 -1.89 6.24
N ILE A 107 -5.11 -2.57 6.58
CA ILE A 107 -5.02 -3.57 7.63
C ILE A 107 -3.71 -3.33 8.38
N ASN A 108 -3.81 -3.00 9.67
CA ASN A 108 -2.67 -2.81 10.60
C ASN A 108 -1.53 -1.93 10.05
N ALA A 109 -1.86 -0.89 9.28
CA ALA A 109 -0.91 0.11 8.84
C ALA A 109 -1.12 1.40 9.65
N HIS A 110 -0.02 1.98 10.10
CA HIS A 110 -0.01 3.13 11.01
C HIS A 110 0.88 4.23 10.45
N GLY A 111 0.38 5.46 10.50
CA GLY A 111 1.08 6.60 9.95
C GLY A 111 0.12 7.74 9.67
N ILE A 112 0.47 8.59 8.72
CA ILE A 112 -0.23 9.84 8.46
C ILE A 112 -0.57 10.02 6.97
N SER A 113 -1.70 10.67 6.72
CA SER A 113 -2.13 11.12 5.40
C SER A 113 -2.15 12.66 5.38
N GLN A 114 -1.40 13.30 4.50
CA GLN A 114 -1.27 14.76 4.49
C GLN A 114 -1.34 15.38 3.10
N GLY A 115 -1.87 16.60 3.03
CA GLY A 115 -2.16 17.27 1.75
C GLY A 115 -3.33 16.63 0.99
N PRO A 116 -3.52 16.95 -0.31
CA PRO A 116 -4.58 16.36 -1.11
C PRO A 116 -4.34 14.87 -1.32
N VAL A 117 -5.18 14.04 -0.71
CA VAL A 117 -5.14 12.57 -0.83
C VAL A 117 -6.48 12.04 -1.32
N SER A 118 -6.48 11.45 -2.51
CA SER A 118 -7.63 10.79 -3.14
C SER A 118 -7.15 9.49 -3.80
N PRO A 119 -7.70 8.32 -3.45
CA PRO A 119 -8.76 8.13 -2.44
C PRO A 119 -8.27 8.39 -1.01
N PRO A 120 -9.17 8.77 -0.07
CA PRO A 120 -8.81 8.96 1.33
C PRO A 120 -8.29 7.65 1.94
N VAL A 121 -7.35 7.73 2.88
CA VAL A 121 -6.75 6.56 3.56
C VAL A 121 -7.02 6.64 5.07
N PRO A 122 -8.23 6.26 5.53
CA PRO A 122 -8.72 6.59 6.87
C PRO A 122 -8.00 5.90 8.04
N CYS A 123 -7.20 4.87 7.78
CA CYS A 123 -6.36 4.26 8.82
C CYS A 123 -5.09 5.07 9.13
N LEU A 124 -4.77 6.05 8.29
CA LEU A 124 -3.65 6.96 8.49
C LEU A 124 -4.22 8.30 8.97
N SER A 125 -3.79 8.74 10.14
CA SER A 125 -4.33 9.88 10.89
C SER A 125 -3.54 11.16 10.69
#